data_AF-A0A8H3ELP6-F1
#
_entry.id   AF-A0A8H3ELP6-F1
#
_cell.length_a   1.000
_cell.length_b   1.000
_cell.length_c   1.000
_cell.angle_alpha   90.00
_cell.angle_beta   90.00
_cell.angle_gamma   90.00
#
_symmetry.space_group_name_H-M   'P 1'
#
loop_
_entity.id
_entity.type
_entity.pdbx_description
1 polymer ?
#
loop_
_entity_poly.entity_id
_entity_poly.type
_entity_poly.pdbx_seq_one_letter_code
_entity_poly.pdbx_strand_id
1 'polypeptide(L)'
;MTTSSAISRSPFLNYTKTIEDENLALLYLRRDIQIPIILNAQDRDDEGYHEGKVANTRFGSFPHSTLIGVRWGSQIRASTVDTGSRGRGKRNQKRKLEDEAQDSDVTKVPVRADSGFAHLIPPTPENWTTSLPHRTQVVYTHDSSYILQRLRARPGTIIIEAGAGSGSFTHAACRAVYGHGGKVLSFEFHQPRYEKLQAELQAHKLDDLVELRHRDVCQDGFEGSDHKANAVFLDLPAPWLALKHLTRPGPLARDKAVRICTFSPCIEQVQRTVGDMRNLGWVDIEMVEITARRFEVRRDRVGHQEEGLKGVNSNAASVDEAVSRLAEIQKRMIHGDDEERVTKQCRLAKIKEAQTGRKLHIEGYLTHRSEIEAKLHTSYLVFAILPMEWSEDDEVKAQNQVIPDPKKEKGKKQIRRELRAKDEANGNAE
;
A
#
# COMPACT_ATOMS: atom_id res chain seq x y z
N MET A 1 20.57 28.58 3.97
CA MET A 1 19.15 28.29 3.69
C MET A 1 18.94 28.29 2.19
N THR A 2 19.26 27.20 1.47
CA THR A 2 19.01 27.08 0.01
C THR A 2 19.37 25.65 -0.45
N THR A 3 18.50 24.68 -0.19
CA THR A 3 18.45 23.37 -0.89
C THR A 3 17.03 22.80 -0.77
N SER A 4 16.07 23.46 -1.43
CA SER A 4 14.69 22.96 -1.58
C SER A 4 14.40 22.89 -3.07
N SER A 5 14.89 21.84 -3.74
CA SER A 5 15.03 21.84 -5.21
C SER A 5 14.33 20.70 -5.95
N ALA A 6 14.01 19.54 -5.35
CA ALA A 6 13.17 18.53 -6.03
C ALA A 6 12.32 17.65 -5.08
N ILE A 7 12.80 17.28 -3.90
CA ILE A 7 12.02 16.50 -2.89
C ILE A 7 10.67 17.14 -2.51
N SER A 8 10.56 18.47 -2.54
CA SER A 8 9.30 19.17 -2.20
C SER A 8 8.21 19.04 -3.27
N ARG A 9 8.48 18.38 -4.40
CA ARG A 9 7.58 18.27 -5.56
C ARG A 9 7.06 16.87 -5.86
N SER A 10 7.44 15.84 -5.10
CA SER A 10 6.86 14.50 -5.31
C SER A 10 5.39 14.50 -4.90
N PRO A 11 4.46 14.12 -5.79
CA PRO A 11 3.03 14.08 -5.46
C PRO A 11 2.70 13.04 -4.38
N PHE A 12 3.62 12.11 -4.08
CA PHE A 12 3.51 11.16 -2.98
C PHE A 12 3.74 11.77 -1.59
N LEU A 13 4.46 12.89 -1.52
CA LEU A 13 4.92 13.50 -0.26
C LEU A 13 4.22 14.84 -0.03
N ASN A 14 4.29 15.74 -1.01
CA ASN A 14 3.59 17.02 -1.01
C ASN A 14 2.94 17.21 -2.37
N TYR A 15 1.61 17.27 -2.41
CA TYR A 15 0.86 17.60 -3.62
C TYR A 15 0.25 19.01 -3.51
N THR A 16 0.20 19.72 -4.64
CA THR A 16 -0.46 21.02 -4.73
C THR A 16 -1.98 20.85 -4.80
N LYS A 17 -2.76 21.94 -4.68
CA LYS A 17 -4.24 21.84 -4.71
C LYS A 17 -4.76 21.35 -6.07
N THR A 18 -4.04 21.70 -7.13
CA THR A 18 -4.37 21.39 -8.53
C THR A 18 -3.40 20.37 -9.08
N ILE A 19 -3.82 19.70 -10.14
CA ILE A 19 -3.03 18.69 -10.80
C ILE A 19 -2.06 19.36 -11.76
N GLU A 20 -0.79 19.01 -11.67
CA GLU A 20 0.28 19.56 -12.50
C GLU A 20 0.66 18.60 -13.63
N ASP A 21 1.29 19.14 -14.67
CA ASP A 21 1.86 18.34 -15.75
C ASP A 21 3.03 17.48 -15.24
N GLU A 22 3.32 16.38 -15.93
CA GLU A 22 4.39 15.42 -15.59
C GLU A 22 4.29 14.82 -14.17
N ASN A 23 3.12 14.92 -13.53
CA ASN A 23 2.86 14.31 -12.24
C ASN A 23 2.14 12.97 -12.42
N LEU A 24 2.47 12.01 -11.55
CA LEU A 24 1.70 10.79 -11.41
C LEU A 24 0.34 11.13 -10.78
N ALA A 25 -0.73 10.66 -11.40
CA ALA A 25 -2.09 10.69 -10.87
C ALA A 25 -2.69 9.28 -10.89
N LEU A 26 -3.61 9.01 -9.97
CA LEU A 26 -4.37 7.77 -9.96
C LEU A 26 -5.79 8.03 -10.44
N LEU A 27 -6.15 7.38 -11.55
CA LEU A 27 -7.50 7.38 -12.08
C LEU A 27 -8.32 6.32 -11.32
N TYR A 28 -9.10 6.77 -10.34
CA TYR A 28 -9.99 5.93 -9.56
C TYR A 28 -11.31 5.69 -10.30
N LEU A 29 -11.50 4.46 -10.77
CA LEU A 29 -12.66 4.05 -11.57
C LEU A 29 -13.69 3.32 -10.71
N ARG A 30 -13.23 2.34 -9.94
CA ARG A 30 -14.04 1.64 -8.93
C ARG A 30 -13.15 1.16 -7.80
N ARG A 31 -13.78 0.61 -6.77
CA ARG A 31 -13.14 0.16 -5.51
C ARG A 31 -11.83 -0.60 -5.70
N ASP A 32 -11.78 -1.51 -6.68
CA ASP A 32 -10.64 -2.40 -6.93
C ASP A 32 -9.99 -2.16 -8.30
N ILE A 33 -10.31 -1.03 -8.95
CA ILE A 33 -9.68 -0.64 -10.22
C ILE A 33 -9.28 0.83 -10.12
N GLN A 34 -7.97 1.02 -10.03
CA GLN A 34 -7.30 2.29 -10.11
C GLN A 34 -6.19 2.15 -11.16
N ILE A 35 -6.02 3.15 -12.00
CA ILE A 35 -5.01 3.12 -13.07
C ILE A 35 -4.03 4.25 -12.80
N PRO A 36 -2.73 3.95 -12.60
CA PRO A 36 -1.71 4.97 -12.51
C PRO A 36 -1.44 5.56 -13.90
N ILE A 37 -1.47 6.88 -13.99
CA ILE A 37 -1.19 7.62 -15.22
C ILE A 37 -0.19 8.74 -14.92
N ILE A 38 0.85 8.85 -15.75
CA ILE A 38 1.71 10.02 -15.73
C ILE A 38 1.10 11.03 -16.69
N LEU A 39 0.68 12.17 -16.17
CA LEU A 39 0.07 13.21 -16.96
C LEU A 39 1.12 13.87 -17.84
N ASN A 40 0.72 14.18 -19.07
CA ASN A 40 1.56 14.86 -20.04
C ASN A 40 0.63 15.73 -20.88
N ALA A 41 0.91 17.04 -20.93
CA ALA A 41 0.16 17.97 -21.75
C ALA A 41 0.36 17.70 -23.26
N GLN A 42 1.47 17.08 -23.63
CA GLN A 42 1.83 16.77 -25.02
C GLN A 42 1.80 15.25 -25.25
N ASP A 43 1.36 14.84 -26.44
CA ASP A 43 1.42 13.44 -26.87
C ASP A 43 2.82 13.09 -27.38
N ARG A 44 3.78 12.94 -26.46
CA ARG A 44 5.17 12.59 -26.80
C ARG A 44 5.30 11.19 -27.39
N ASP A 45 4.32 10.33 -27.16
CA ASP A 45 4.29 8.93 -27.59
C ASP A 45 3.58 8.75 -28.95
N ASP A 46 3.03 9.83 -29.53
CA ASP A 46 2.25 9.87 -30.77
C ASP A 46 1.23 8.74 -30.84
N GLU A 47 0.33 8.69 -29.86
CA GLU A 47 -0.69 7.67 -29.77
C GLU A 47 -1.78 7.81 -30.84
N GLY A 48 -1.73 8.87 -31.66
CA GLY A 48 -2.59 9.09 -32.81
C GLY A 48 -3.98 9.64 -32.48
N TYR A 49 -4.15 10.27 -31.31
CA TYR A 49 -5.39 10.98 -30.96
C TYR A 49 -5.29 12.46 -31.31
N HIS A 50 -6.33 13.00 -31.96
CA HIS A 50 -6.41 14.43 -32.25
C HIS A 50 -6.51 15.29 -30.97
N GLU A 51 -6.94 14.70 -29.85
CA GLU A 51 -7.06 15.32 -28.54
C GLU A 51 -5.78 15.23 -27.68
N GLY A 52 -4.67 14.71 -28.23
CA GLY A 52 -3.40 14.53 -27.53
C GLY A 52 -3.33 13.22 -26.72
N LYS A 53 -2.59 13.20 -25.60
CA LYS A 53 -2.45 11.97 -24.80
C LYS A 53 -3.76 11.61 -24.10
N VAL A 54 -4.27 10.37 -24.30
CA VAL A 54 -5.57 9.93 -23.78
C VAL A 54 -5.45 8.66 -22.93
N ALA A 55 -5.91 8.73 -21.68
CA ALA A 55 -6.10 7.54 -20.84
C ALA A 55 -7.42 6.83 -21.18
N ASN A 56 -7.33 5.64 -21.78
CA ASN A 56 -8.50 4.86 -22.19
C ASN A 56 -8.89 3.82 -21.15
N THR A 57 -10.18 3.71 -20.87
CA THR A 57 -10.73 2.76 -19.89
C THR A 57 -12.03 2.15 -20.40
N ARG A 58 -12.47 1.04 -19.79
CA ARG A 58 -13.80 0.45 -20.03
C ARG A 58 -14.97 1.37 -19.66
N PHE A 59 -14.71 2.48 -18.96
CA PHE A 59 -15.71 3.45 -18.53
C PHE A 59 -15.65 4.75 -19.33
N GLY A 60 -14.80 4.81 -20.36
CA GLY A 60 -14.62 5.97 -21.23
C GLY A 60 -13.16 6.39 -21.38
N SER A 61 -12.96 7.43 -22.20
CA SER A 61 -11.66 7.99 -22.55
C SER A 61 -11.45 9.33 -21.83
N PHE A 62 -10.23 9.55 -21.33
CA PHE A 62 -9.88 10.69 -20.50
C PHE A 62 -8.62 11.37 -21.05
N PRO A 63 -8.78 12.39 -21.92
CA PRO A 63 -7.66 13.18 -22.44
C PRO A 63 -6.94 13.91 -21.31
N HIS A 64 -5.60 13.85 -21.28
CA HIS A 64 -4.78 14.42 -20.21
C HIS A 64 -4.97 15.94 -20.06
N SER A 65 -5.26 16.63 -21.16
CA SER A 65 -5.63 18.06 -21.18
C SER A 65 -6.85 18.38 -20.31
N THR A 66 -7.78 17.44 -20.12
CA THR A 66 -8.95 17.59 -19.24
C THR A 66 -8.67 17.28 -17.77
N LEU A 67 -7.50 16.71 -17.48
CA LEU A 67 -7.09 16.26 -16.15
C LEU A 67 -6.16 17.28 -15.49
N ILE A 68 -5.27 17.90 -16.28
CA ILE A 68 -4.30 18.91 -15.82
C ILE A 68 -5.03 20.18 -15.39
N GLY A 69 -4.58 20.80 -14.29
CA GLY A 69 -5.17 22.02 -13.71
C GLY A 69 -6.42 21.79 -12.87
N VAL A 70 -7.02 20.58 -12.90
CA VAL A 70 -8.18 20.23 -12.08
C VAL A 70 -7.76 20.01 -10.63
N ARG A 71 -8.67 20.28 -9.68
CA ARG A 71 -8.42 20.01 -8.26
C ARG A 71 -8.41 18.52 -7.96
N TRP A 72 -7.49 18.05 -7.12
CA TRP A 72 -7.51 16.66 -6.63
C TRP A 72 -8.85 16.28 -5.99
N GLY A 73 -9.30 15.05 -6.23
CA GLY A 73 -10.57 14.50 -5.78
C GLY A 73 -11.76 14.83 -6.68
N SER A 74 -11.57 15.65 -7.73
CA SER A 74 -12.66 16.01 -8.63
C SER A 74 -13.16 14.79 -9.41
N GLN A 75 -14.48 14.73 -9.60
CA GLN A 75 -15.12 13.80 -10.52
C GLN A 75 -15.01 14.35 -11.94
N ILE A 76 -14.39 13.58 -12.83
CA ILE A 76 -14.16 13.96 -14.23
C ILE A 76 -15.01 13.05 -15.11
N ARG A 77 -15.77 13.66 -16.02
CA ARG A 77 -16.56 12.94 -17.01
C ARG A 77 -15.67 12.46 -18.14
N ALA A 78 -16.01 11.29 -18.70
CA ALA A 78 -15.36 10.81 -19.91
C ALA A 78 -15.59 11.78 -21.08
N SER A 79 -14.67 11.75 -22.04
CA SER A 79 -14.77 12.50 -23.29
C SER A 79 -15.03 11.56 -24.47
N THR A 80 -15.78 12.04 -25.44
CA THR A 80 -15.87 11.43 -26.77
C THR A 80 -14.59 11.79 -27.50
N VAL A 81 -13.73 10.80 -27.69
CA VAL A 81 -12.48 10.95 -28.43
C VAL A 81 -12.66 10.34 -29.82
N ASP A 82 -12.07 10.98 -30.82
CA ASP A 82 -12.03 10.39 -32.16
C ASP A 82 -11.01 9.25 -32.16
N THR A 83 -11.49 8.01 -32.12
CA THR A 83 -10.62 6.81 -32.17
C THR A 83 -10.09 6.53 -33.58
N GLY A 84 -9.87 7.58 -34.39
CA GLY A 84 -9.45 7.53 -35.78
C GLY A 84 -8.44 6.42 -36.09
N SER A 85 -8.72 5.66 -37.15
CA SER A 85 -7.90 4.58 -37.74
C SER A 85 -7.46 3.38 -36.87
N ARG A 86 -7.71 3.33 -35.55
CA ARG A 86 -7.36 2.16 -34.72
C ARG A 86 -8.30 0.95 -34.88
N GLY A 87 -9.46 1.12 -35.52
CA GLY A 87 -10.48 0.07 -35.69
C GLY A 87 -10.62 -0.54 -37.09
N ARG A 88 -9.95 -0.01 -38.12
CA ARG A 88 -10.02 -0.58 -39.49
C ARG A 88 -8.74 -1.33 -39.80
N GLY A 89 -8.86 -2.66 -39.91
CA GLY A 89 -7.77 -3.52 -40.40
C GLY A 89 -7.13 -2.98 -41.68
N LYS A 90 -5.83 -3.24 -41.83
CA LYS A 90 -4.82 -2.73 -42.80
C LYS A 90 -5.20 -2.65 -44.29
N ARG A 91 -6.45 -2.87 -44.71
CA ARG A 91 -6.82 -3.06 -46.12
C ARG A 91 -7.23 -1.78 -46.88
N ASN A 92 -7.44 -0.64 -46.22
CA ASN A 92 -7.87 0.60 -46.88
C ASN A 92 -6.96 1.83 -46.66
N GLN A 93 -5.71 1.64 -46.21
CA GLN A 93 -4.78 2.74 -45.96
C GLN A 93 -4.31 3.48 -47.23
N LYS A 94 -4.55 2.98 -48.44
CA LYS A 94 -3.94 3.53 -49.67
C LYS A 94 -4.83 4.49 -50.48
N ARG A 95 -6.02 4.88 -50.00
CA ARG A 95 -6.94 5.76 -50.76
C ARG A 95 -7.41 7.02 -50.03
N LYS A 96 -6.88 7.30 -48.83
CA LYS A 96 -7.25 8.48 -48.03
C LYS A 96 -6.04 9.30 -47.56
N LEU A 97 -4.84 9.01 -48.08
CA LEU A 97 -3.60 9.70 -47.72
C LEU A 97 -3.32 10.95 -48.58
N GLU A 98 -4.17 11.28 -49.56
CA GLU A 98 -3.91 12.40 -50.48
C GLU A 98 -4.81 13.64 -50.26
N ASP A 99 -5.89 13.55 -49.47
CA ASP A 99 -6.87 14.67 -49.32
C ASP A 99 -6.89 15.35 -47.93
N GLU A 100 -6.11 14.90 -46.95
CA GLU A 100 -6.14 15.44 -45.56
C GLU A 100 -4.75 15.89 -45.07
N ALA A 101 -3.86 16.30 -45.97
CA ALA A 101 -2.49 16.76 -45.64
C ALA A 101 -2.40 18.27 -45.30
N GLN A 102 -3.51 18.91 -44.92
CA GLN A 102 -3.55 20.34 -44.60
C GLN A 102 -4.50 20.65 -43.42
N ASP A 103 -4.27 20.06 -42.22
CA ASP A 103 -4.68 20.70 -40.93
C ASP A 103 -4.12 20.01 -39.66
N SER A 104 -2.88 19.50 -39.68
CA SER A 104 -2.42 18.53 -38.66
C SER A 104 -1.67 19.12 -37.44
N ASP A 105 -1.93 20.35 -37.02
CA ASP A 105 -1.22 20.93 -35.85
C ASP A 105 -2.14 21.56 -34.78
N VAL A 106 -3.46 21.34 -34.87
CA VAL A 106 -4.41 21.84 -33.87
C VAL A 106 -4.97 20.69 -33.06
N THR A 107 -4.60 20.62 -31.79
CA THR A 107 -5.21 19.68 -30.83
C THR A 107 -6.69 20.00 -30.68
N LYS A 108 -7.55 19.01 -30.94
CA LYS A 108 -9.00 19.16 -30.88
C LYS A 108 -9.44 19.27 -29.42
N VAL A 109 -10.32 20.22 -29.13
CA VAL A 109 -10.89 20.38 -27.78
C VAL A 109 -11.78 19.17 -27.45
N PRO A 110 -11.53 18.45 -26.34
CA PRO A 110 -12.31 17.28 -25.95
C PRO A 110 -13.79 17.61 -25.71
N VAL A 111 -14.69 16.81 -26.29
CA VAL A 111 -16.15 16.91 -26.07
C VAL A 111 -16.58 15.90 -25.03
N ARG A 112 -17.43 16.29 -24.08
CA ARG A 112 -17.91 15.38 -23.02
C ARG A 112 -18.76 14.25 -23.60
N ALA A 113 -18.55 13.03 -23.10
CA ALA A 113 -19.38 11.87 -23.40
C ALA A 113 -20.68 11.87 -22.57
N ASP A 114 -21.68 11.12 -23.05
CA ASP A 114 -22.99 11.00 -22.39
C ASP A 114 -22.94 10.25 -21.06
N SER A 115 -21.96 9.37 -20.88
CA SER A 115 -21.80 8.57 -19.66
C SER A 115 -20.33 8.26 -19.38
N GLY A 116 -20.05 7.83 -18.14
CA GLY A 116 -18.69 7.52 -17.69
C GLY A 116 -18.07 8.64 -16.86
N PHE A 117 -17.47 8.26 -15.74
CA PHE A 117 -16.72 9.18 -14.91
C PHE A 117 -15.59 8.44 -14.19
N ALA A 118 -14.59 9.21 -13.78
CA ALA A 118 -13.53 8.78 -12.89
C ALA A 118 -13.27 9.85 -11.84
N HIS A 119 -12.59 9.48 -10.75
CA HIS A 119 -12.03 10.46 -9.82
C HIS A 119 -10.52 10.48 -9.98
N LEU A 120 -9.93 11.67 -10.01
CA LEU A 120 -8.47 11.80 -9.91
C LEU A 120 -8.08 11.99 -8.47
N ILE A 121 -7.23 11.12 -7.95
CA ILE A 121 -6.73 11.18 -6.58
C ILE A 121 -5.20 11.28 -6.58
N PRO A 122 -4.62 12.01 -5.61
CA PRO A 122 -3.17 12.10 -5.50
C PRO A 122 -2.61 10.70 -5.19
N PRO A 123 -1.44 10.37 -5.72
CA PRO A 123 -0.84 9.07 -5.47
C PRO A 123 -0.44 8.96 -4.00
N THR A 124 -0.77 7.83 -3.39
CA THR A 124 -0.24 7.44 -2.08
C THR A 124 0.45 6.09 -2.22
N PRO A 125 1.43 5.77 -1.35
CA PRO A 125 2.02 4.44 -1.29
C PRO A 125 0.99 3.30 -1.26
N GLU A 126 -0.11 3.42 -0.51
CA GLU A 126 -1.14 2.38 -0.41
C GLU A 126 -1.86 2.11 -1.74
N ASN A 127 -2.25 3.19 -2.41
CA ASN A 127 -2.96 3.06 -3.67
C ASN A 127 -2.00 2.63 -4.78
N TRP A 128 -0.76 3.12 -4.75
CA TRP A 128 0.31 2.64 -5.63
C TRP A 128 0.57 1.16 -5.45
N THR A 129 0.71 0.65 -4.22
CA THR A 129 0.84 -0.78 -3.92
C THR A 129 -0.28 -1.62 -4.55
N THR A 130 -1.49 -1.07 -4.63
CA THR A 130 -2.65 -1.75 -5.20
C THR A 130 -2.70 -1.69 -6.74
N SER A 131 -2.07 -0.68 -7.35
CA SER A 131 -2.17 -0.40 -8.78
C SER A 131 -0.87 -0.55 -9.57
N LEU A 132 0.24 -0.85 -8.89
CA LEU A 132 1.56 -0.92 -9.54
C LEU A 132 1.66 -2.12 -10.49
N PRO A 133 2.49 -2.03 -11.54
CA PRO A 133 2.76 -3.17 -12.41
C PRO A 133 3.56 -4.24 -11.65
N HIS A 134 2.90 -5.33 -11.27
CA HIS A 134 3.52 -6.44 -10.56
C HIS A 134 4.64 -7.07 -11.40
N ARG A 135 5.86 -7.00 -10.89
CA ARG A 135 7.04 -7.70 -11.45
C ARG A 135 7.50 -8.84 -10.56
N THR A 136 7.18 -8.73 -9.28
CA THR A 136 7.55 -9.64 -8.21
C THR A 136 6.38 -9.78 -7.25
N GLN A 137 6.52 -10.68 -6.27
CA GLN A 137 5.75 -10.55 -5.04
C GLN A 137 6.01 -9.17 -4.42
N VAL A 138 4.99 -8.59 -3.80
CA VAL A 138 5.06 -7.27 -3.18
C VAL A 138 4.68 -7.32 -1.71
N VAL A 139 5.28 -6.44 -0.93
CA VAL A 139 4.87 -6.17 0.45
C VAL A 139 3.62 -5.29 0.42
N TYR A 140 2.50 -5.82 0.92
CA TYR A 140 1.23 -5.09 0.98
C TYR A 140 1.17 -4.16 2.18
N THR A 141 0.20 -3.24 2.19
CA THR A 141 0.05 -2.20 3.22
C THR A 141 -0.01 -2.73 4.65
N HIS A 142 -0.66 -3.87 4.90
CA HIS A 142 -0.78 -4.42 6.26
C HIS A 142 0.59 -4.85 6.81
N ASP A 143 1.41 -5.51 5.98
CA ASP A 143 2.78 -5.86 6.35
C ASP A 143 3.66 -4.62 6.45
N SER A 144 3.68 -3.76 5.41
CA SER A 144 4.59 -2.61 5.38
C SER A 144 4.30 -1.58 6.48
N SER A 145 3.03 -1.34 6.81
CA SER A 145 2.66 -0.44 7.91
C SER A 145 3.13 -0.98 9.27
N TYR A 146 2.92 -2.28 9.52
CA TYR A 146 3.37 -2.93 10.74
C TYR A 146 4.90 -2.94 10.84
N ILE A 147 5.60 -3.28 9.74
CA ILE A 147 7.06 -3.26 9.64
C ILE A 147 7.60 -1.86 9.93
N LEU A 148 7.13 -0.83 9.23
CA LEU A 148 7.62 0.54 9.40
C LEU A 148 7.38 1.05 10.83
N GLN A 149 6.22 0.76 11.40
CA GLN A 149 5.91 1.10 12.79
C GLN A 149 6.87 0.41 13.76
N ARG A 150 7.09 -0.90 13.60
CA ARG A 150 7.91 -1.71 14.51
C ARG A 150 9.41 -1.44 14.35
N LEU A 151 9.86 -1.09 13.14
CA LEU A 151 11.20 -0.54 12.88
C LEU A 151 11.38 0.88 13.43
N ARG A 152 10.31 1.54 13.91
CA ARG A 152 10.28 2.93 14.37
C ARG A 152 10.73 3.91 13.28
N ALA A 153 10.33 3.65 12.04
CA ALA A 153 10.54 4.56 10.92
C ALA A 153 9.85 5.89 11.20
N ARG A 154 10.58 6.99 11.01
CA ARG A 154 10.12 8.37 11.24
C ARG A 154 10.98 9.33 10.40
N PRO A 155 10.60 10.60 10.27
CA PRO A 155 11.43 11.59 9.60
C PRO A 155 12.88 11.58 10.13
N GLY A 156 13.87 11.55 9.22
CA GLY A 156 15.29 11.45 9.56
C GLY A 156 15.82 10.02 9.73
N THR A 157 14.97 8.99 9.66
CA THR A 157 15.43 7.58 9.64
C THR A 157 16.14 7.28 8.32
N ILE A 158 17.22 6.52 8.38
CA ILE A 158 17.93 5.98 7.22
C ILE A 158 17.63 4.49 7.19
N ILE A 159 16.85 4.05 6.20
CA ILE A 159 16.40 2.66 6.05
C ILE A 159 17.23 1.99 4.97
N ILE A 160 17.79 0.81 5.26
CA ILE A 160 18.23 -0.13 4.22
C ILE A 160 17.05 -1.00 3.83
N GLU A 161 16.81 -1.13 2.53
CA GLU A 161 15.88 -2.08 1.93
C GLU A 161 16.68 -2.96 0.97
N ALA A 162 16.60 -4.28 1.11
CA ALA A 162 17.16 -5.18 0.11
C ALA A 162 16.17 -6.26 -0.30
N GLY A 163 16.02 -6.33 -1.63
CA GLY A 163 14.82 -6.75 -2.31
C GLY A 163 13.95 -5.54 -2.69
N ALA A 164 14.44 -4.59 -3.50
CA ALA A 164 13.61 -3.45 -3.93
C ALA A 164 12.38 -3.92 -4.73
N GLY A 165 12.55 -4.94 -5.58
CA GLY A 165 11.47 -5.65 -6.25
C GLY A 165 10.61 -4.73 -7.14
N SER A 166 9.33 -4.61 -6.82
CA SER A 166 8.39 -3.73 -7.54
C SER A 166 8.26 -2.33 -6.91
N GLY A 167 9.04 -2.01 -5.89
CA GLY A 167 9.07 -0.70 -5.24
C GLY A 167 7.90 -0.40 -4.28
N SER A 168 7.10 -1.40 -3.91
CA SER A 168 5.95 -1.20 -2.99
C SER A 168 6.40 -0.70 -1.62
N PHE A 169 7.34 -1.41 -0.98
CA PHE A 169 7.88 -1.01 0.32
C PHE A 169 8.71 0.26 0.20
N THR A 170 9.51 0.42 -0.86
CA THR A 170 10.27 1.64 -1.15
C THR A 170 9.42 2.91 -1.06
N HIS A 171 8.22 2.94 -1.66
CA HIS A 171 7.34 4.11 -1.60
C HIS A 171 6.78 4.36 -0.19
N ALA A 172 6.43 3.30 0.54
CA ALA A 172 5.96 3.41 1.92
C ALA A 172 7.08 3.92 2.85
N ALA A 173 8.31 3.41 2.68
CA ALA A 173 9.49 3.83 3.40
C ALA A 173 9.84 5.30 3.10
N CYS A 174 9.78 5.72 1.84
CA CYS A 174 9.98 7.12 1.44
C CYS A 174 9.13 8.08 2.27
N ARG A 175 7.82 7.83 2.33
CA ARG A 175 6.91 8.67 3.12
C ARG A 175 7.25 8.64 4.61
N ALA A 176 7.64 7.49 5.15
CA ALA A 176 7.98 7.36 6.57
C ALA A 176 9.25 8.12 6.96
N VAL A 177 10.25 8.15 6.08
CA VAL A 177 11.55 8.80 6.36
C VAL A 177 11.61 10.27 5.95
N TYR A 178 10.64 10.74 5.17
CA TYR A 178 10.64 12.07 4.58
C TYR A 178 10.82 13.18 5.64
N GLY A 179 11.82 14.04 5.42
CA GLY A 179 12.21 15.11 6.34
C GLY A 179 13.48 14.80 7.14
N HIS A 180 14.10 15.83 7.72
CA HIS A 180 15.27 15.72 8.61
C HIS A 180 16.45 14.87 8.08
N GLY A 181 16.66 14.84 6.77
CA GLY A 181 17.75 14.08 6.14
C GLY A 181 17.52 12.57 6.08
N GLY A 182 16.29 12.08 6.26
CA GLY A 182 15.97 10.67 6.10
C GLY A 182 16.17 10.20 4.66
N LYS A 183 16.51 8.91 4.51
CA LYS A 183 16.89 8.31 3.22
C LYS A 183 16.45 6.85 3.18
N VAL A 184 16.18 6.35 1.98
CA VAL A 184 16.01 4.91 1.71
C VAL A 184 17.19 4.44 0.86
N LEU A 185 18.02 3.56 1.41
CA LEU A 185 19.10 2.90 0.71
C LEU A 185 18.56 1.57 0.17
N SER A 186 18.17 1.55 -1.11
CA SER A 186 17.46 0.42 -1.71
C SER A 186 18.39 -0.39 -2.62
N PHE A 187 18.39 -1.71 -2.48
CA PHE A 187 19.27 -2.61 -3.22
C PHE A 187 18.46 -3.63 -4.03
N GLU A 188 18.79 -3.75 -5.32
CA GLU A 188 18.18 -4.68 -6.26
C GLU A 188 19.26 -5.45 -7.02
N PHE A 189 19.18 -6.77 -7.04
CA PHE A 189 20.20 -7.61 -7.68
C PHE A 189 19.96 -7.81 -9.19
N HIS A 190 18.73 -7.64 -9.65
CA HIS A 190 18.34 -7.96 -11.03
C HIS A 190 18.32 -6.69 -11.90
N GLN A 191 19.30 -6.56 -12.79
CA GLN A 191 19.53 -5.37 -13.62
C GLN A 191 18.26 -4.80 -14.30
N PRO A 192 17.44 -5.57 -15.04
CA PRO A 192 16.19 -5.03 -15.62
C PRO A 192 15.19 -4.47 -14.61
N ARG A 193 15.16 -4.99 -13.38
CA ARG A 193 14.27 -4.47 -12.33
C ARG A 193 14.83 -3.20 -11.74
N TYR A 194 16.15 -3.14 -11.55
CA TYR A 194 16.85 -1.95 -11.09
C TYR A 194 16.60 -0.77 -12.05
N GLU A 195 16.83 -0.95 -13.35
CA GLU A 195 16.66 0.12 -14.35
C GLU A 195 15.22 0.63 -14.40
N LYS A 196 14.26 -0.30 -14.35
CA LYS A 196 12.83 0.06 -14.36
C LYS A 196 12.42 0.80 -13.09
N LEU A 197 12.87 0.35 -11.92
CA LEU A 197 12.58 1.03 -10.66
C LEU A 197 13.27 2.41 -10.62
N GLN A 198 14.48 2.54 -11.16
CA GLN A 198 15.16 3.83 -11.28
C GLN A 198 14.34 4.83 -12.09
N ALA A 199 13.84 4.41 -13.26
CA ALA A 199 12.98 5.25 -14.10
C ALA A 199 11.66 5.60 -13.39
N GLU A 200 11.04 4.66 -12.67
CA GLU A 200 9.83 4.91 -11.87
C GLU A 200 10.09 5.92 -10.75
N LEU A 201 11.20 5.80 -10.01
CA LEU A 201 11.57 6.72 -8.93
C LEU A 201 11.80 8.14 -9.45
N GLN A 202 12.44 8.29 -10.61
CA GLN A 202 12.63 9.58 -11.28
C GLN A 202 11.29 10.18 -11.72
N ALA A 203 10.44 9.38 -12.38
CA ALA A 203 9.09 9.81 -12.78
C ALA A 203 8.22 10.23 -11.58
N HIS A 204 8.43 9.58 -10.42
CA HIS A 204 7.72 9.89 -9.18
C HIS A 204 8.41 10.97 -8.33
N LYS A 205 9.56 11.48 -8.79
CA LYS A 205 10.37 12.51 -8.12
C LYS A 205 10.81 12.09 -6.70
N LEU A 206 11.15 10.81 -6.54
CA LEU A 206 11.61 10.19 -5.29
C LEU A 206 13.10 9.83 -5.30
N ASP A 207 13.79 10.03 -6.42
CA ASP A 207 15.21 9.74 -6.65
C ASP A 207 16.16 10.50 -5.71
N ASP A 208 15.76 11.69 -5.25
CA ASP A 208 16.51 12.40 -4.20
C ASP A 208 16.46 11.71 -2.83
N LEU A 209 15.37 11.00 -2.52
CA LEU A 209 15.14 10.35 -1.22
C LEU A 209 15.63 8.90 -1.20
N VAL A 210 15.66 8.27 -2.39
CA VAL A 210 16.04 6.87 -2.58
C VAL A 210 17.40 6.77 -3.26
N GLU A 211 18.38 6.22 -2.55
CA GLU A 211 19.63 5.77 -3.16
C GLU A 211 19.46 4.32 -3.61
N LEU A 212 19.07 4.14 -4.87
CA LEU A 212 18.94 2.82 -5.47
C LEU A 212 20.30 2.32 -5.98
N ARG A 213 20.66 1.06 -5.66
CA ARG A 213 21.88 0.41 -6.16
C ARG A 213 21.59 -0.95 -6.77
N HIS A 214 22.25 -1.24 -7.90
CA HIS A 214 22.28 -2.57 -8.48
C HIS A 214 23.37 -3.40 -7.79
N ARG A 215 22.99 -4.38 -6.96
CA ARG A 215 23.95 -5.17 -6.17
C ARG A 215 23.37 -6.47 -5.63
N ASP A 216 24.21 -7.50 -5.53
CA ASP A 216 23.93 -8.69 -4.72
C ASP A 216 24.41 -8.47 -3.28
N VAL A 217 23.48 -8.11 -2.39
CA VAL A 217 23.81 -7.82 -0.99
C VAL A 217 24.26 -9.05 -0.18
N CYS A 218 24.00 -10.27 -0.67
CA CYS A 218 24.43 -11.49 0.00
C CYS A 218 25.93 -11.74 -0.22
N GLN A 219 26.43 -11.37 -1.40
CA GLN A 219 27.84 -11.51 -1.76
C GLN A 219 28.63 -10.24 -1.42
N ASP A 220 28.18 -9.09 -1.90
CA ASP A 220 28.92 -7.83 -1.93
C ASP A 220 28.56 -6.86 -0.80
N GLY A 221 27.58 -7.22 0.04
CA GLY A 221 27.13 -6.39 1.16
C GLY A 221 26.45 -5.08 0.75
N PHE A 222 26.48 -4.10 1.65
CA PHE A 222 25.67 -2.87 1.59
C PHE A 222 26.51 -1.59 1.45
N GLU A 223 27.73 -1.69 0.93
CA GLU A 223 28.67 -0.57 0.88
C GLU A 223 28.25 0.55 -0.10
N GLY A 224 29.02 1.63 -0.17
CA GLY A 224 28.86 2.67 -1.20
C GLY A 224 27.83 3.75 -0.91
N SER A 225 27.32 3.85 0.34
CA SER A 225 26.66 5.05 0.86
C SER A 225 27.47 5.63 2.02
N ASP A 226 27.53 6.95 2.09
CA ASP A 226 28.05 7.66 3.25
C ASP A 226 27.06 7.65 4.43
N HIS A 227 25.80 7.32 4.15
CA HIS A 227 24.75 7.24 5.15
C HIS A 227 24.82 5.94 5.96
N LYS A 228 24.61 6.05 7.28
CA LYS A 228 24.55 4.91 8.19
C LYS A 228 23.12 4.63 8.60
N ALA A 229 22.65 3.43 8.34
CA ALA A 229 21.27 3.03 8.55
C ALA A 229 20.97 2.72 10.01
N ASN A 230 19.78 3.10 10.45
CA ASN A 230 19.24 2.80 11.78
C ASN A 230 17.99 1.90 11.74
N ALA A 231 17.54 1.54 10.55
CA ALA A 231 16.54 0.51 10.31
C ALA A 231 16.87 -0.29 9.05
N VAL A 232 16.54 -1.58 9.05
CA VAL A 232 16.83 -2.50 7.95
C VAL A 232 15.59 -3.34 7.65
N PHE A 233 15.28 -3.50 6.37
CA PHE A 233 14.26 -4.40 5.86
C PHE A 233 14.85 -5.29 4.77
N LEU A 234 14.74 -6.62 4.95
CA LEU A 234 15.24 -7.61 4.00
C LEU A 234 14.09 -8.46 3.46
N ASP A 235 13.82 -8.34 2.17
CA ASP A 235 12.94 -9.22 1.38
C ASP A 235 13.79 -9.98 0.36
N LEU A 236 14.49 -11.00 0.86
CA LEU A 236 15.48 -11.78 0.11
C LEU A 236 15.13 -13.27 0.19
N PRO A 237 15.52 -14.08 -0.81
CA PRO A 237 15.39 -15.54 -0.73
C PRO A 237 16.22 -16.17 0.40
N ALA A 238 17.36 -15.56 0.74
CA ALA A 238 18.31 -16.05 1.73
C ALA A 238 18.85 -14.90 2.61
N PRO A 239 17.99 -14.27 3.46
CA PRO A 239 18.37 -13.08 4.22
C PRO A 239 19.52 -13.34 5.19
N TRP A 240 19.67 -14.58 5.69
CA TRP A 240 20.76 -15.00 6.57
C TRP A 240 22.16 -14.77 5.96
N LEU A 241 22.31 -14.90 4.63
CA LEU A 241 23.58 -14.63 3.95
C LEU A 241 23.96 -13.14 3.95
N ALA A 242 22.98 -12.25 4.03
CA ALA A 242 23.21 -10.81 4.07
C ALA A 242 23.52 -10.29 5.50
N LEU A 243 23.12 -11.03 6.55
CA LEU A 243 23.28 -10.59 7.95
C LEU A 243 24.74 -10.35 8.34
N LYS A 244 25.69 -11.13 7.80
CA LYS A 244 27.13 -10.95 8.06
C LYS A 244 27.66 -9.57 7.63
N HIS A 245 27.00 -8.94 6.66
CA HIS A 245 27.33 -7.61 6.15
C HIS A 245 26.63 -6.48 6.93
N LEU A 246 25.74 -6.82 7.86
CA LEU A 246 25.00 -5.89 8.73
C LEU A 246 25.62 -5.85 10.13
N THR A 247 26.92 -5.61 10.18
CA THR A 247 27.73 -5.55 11.41
C THR A 247 28.36 -4.15 11.58
N ARG A 248 29.05 -3.92 12.70
CA ARG A 248 29.86 -2.72 12.95
C ARG A 248 31.34 -3.12 13.03
N PRO A 249 32.26 -2.36 12.42
CA PRO A 249 32.03 -1.21 11.53
C PRO A 249 31.38 -1.63 10.20
N GLY A 250 30.47 -0.82 9.67
CA GLY A 250 29.75 -1.22 8.45
C GLY A 250 28.68 -0.20 8.00
N PRO A 251 27.59 -0.66 7.37
CA PRO A 251 26.52 0.21 6.87
C PRO A 251 25.59 0.73 7.97
N LEU A 252 25.75 0.25 9.20
CA LEU A 252 24.87 0.53 10.34
C LEU A 252 25.34 1.73 11.19
N ALA A 253 24.39 2.44 11.77
CA ALA A 253 24.66 3.53 12.72
C ALA A 253 25.32 2.98 13.99
N ARG A 254 26.38 3.65 14.46
CA ARG A 254 27.12 3.27 15.68
C ARG A 254 26.50 3.82 16.96
N ASP A 255 25.98 5.03 16.87
CA ASP A 255 25.40 5.84 17.96
C ASP A 255 23.94 5.48 18.30
N LYS A 256 23.36 4.48 17.63
CA LYS A 256 21.93 4.14 17.75
C LYS A 256 21.74 2.63 17.68
N ALA A 257 20.77 2.14 18.46
CA ALA A 257 20.27 0.78 18.28
C ALA A 257 19.59 0.65 16.92
N VAL A 258 19.96 -0.39 16.16
CA VAL A 258 19.42 -0.65 14.82
C VAL A 258 18.35 -1.70 14.91
N ARG A 259 17.24 -1.51 14.20
CA ARG A 259 16.15 -2.49 14.09
C ARG A 259 16.17 -3.14 12.73
N ILE A 260 15.95 -4.45 12.69
CA ILE A 260 15.83 -5.20 11.45
C ILE A 260 14.47 -5.89 11.38
N CYS A 261 13.95 -6.04 10.18
CA CYS A 261 12.87 -6.94 9.84
C CYS A 261 13.27 -7.77 8.62
N THR A 262 13.14 -9.09 8.68
CA THR A 262 13.26 -9.97 7.52
C THR A 262 11.89 -10.52 7.13
N PHE A 263 11.61 -10.55 5.84
CA PHE A 263 10.37 -11.04 5.24
C PHE A 263 10.67 -12.39 4.59
N SER A 264 10.06 -13.48 5.07
CA SER A 264 10.33 -14.82 4.53
C SER A 264 9.06 -15.69 4.48
N PRO A 265 8.71 -16.29 3.32
CA PRO A 265 7.50 -17.06 3.18
C PRO A 265 7.56 -18.42 3.89
N CYS A 266 8.74 -19.05 3.97
CA CYS A 266 8.92 -20.40 4.50
C CYS A 266 9.51 -20.39 5.92
N ILE A 267 9.06 -21.32 6.76
CA ILE A 267 9.51 -21.38 8.17
C ILE A 267 10.98 -21.81 8.30
N GLU A 268 11.49 -22.59 7.34
CA GLU A 268 12.89 -23.03 7.29
C GLU A 268 13.84 -21.85 7.03
N GLN A 269 13.38 -20.85 6.26
CA GLN A 269 14.12 -19.61 6.05
C GLN A 269 14.20 -18.81 7.36
N VAL A 270 13.09 -18.75 8.11
CA VAL A 270 13.06 -18.12 9.44
C VAL A 270 14.02 -18.81 10.39
N GLN A 271 14.01 -20.15 10.45
CA GLN A 271 14.91 -20.91 11.34
C GLN A 271 16.39 -20.60 11.09
N ARG A 272 16.81 -20.56 9.82
CA ARG A 272 18.20 -20.20 9.44
C ARG A 272 18.52 -18.75 9.81
N THR A 273 17.61 -17.83 9.50
CA THR A 273 17.78 -16.40 9.81
C THR A 273 17.92 -16.15 11.30
N VAL A 274 17.07 -16.76 12.13
CA VAL A 274 17.13 -16.64 13.59
C VAL A 274 18.42 -17.27 14.13
N GLY A 275 18.86 -18.39 13.55
CA GLY A 275 20.15 -19.02 13.89
C GLY A 275 21.33 -18.07 13.71
N ASP A 276 21.43 -17.45 12.54
CA ASP A 276 22.52 -16.52 12.22
C ASP A 276 22.41 -15.20 13.00
N MET A 277 21.20 -14.68 13.22
CA MET A 277 20.98 -13.50 14.06
C MET A 277 21.53 -13.68 15.48
N ARG A 278 21.30 -14.85 16.10
CA ARG A 278 21.81 -15.16 17.44
C ARG A 278 23.34 -15.20 17.50
N ASN A 279 23.99 -15.66 16.43
CA ASN A 279 25.46 -15.70 16.34
C ASN A 279 26.06 -14.32 16.11
N LEU A 280 25.30 -13.39 15.51
CA LEU A 280 25.76 -12.07 15.11
C LEU A 280 25.40 -10.94 16.10
N GLY A 281 24.98 -11.29 17.32
CA GLY A 281 24.73 -10.32 18.40
C GLY A 281 23.40 -9.58 18.30
N TRP A 282 22.47 -10.03 17.45
CA TRP A 282 21.10 -9.52 17.44
C TRP A 282 20.34 -10.04 18.65
N VAL A 283 19.64 -9.14 19.34
CA VAL A 283 18.81 -9.43 20.51
C VAL A 283 17.34 -9.14 20.22
N ASP A 284 16.47 -9.52 21.15
CA ASP A 284 15.02 -9.27 21.05
C ASP A 284 14.42 -9.83 19.74
N ILE A 285 14.82 -11.06 19.40
CA ILE A 285 14.41 -11.73 18.17
C ILE A 285 12.99 -12.26 18.33
N GLU A 286 12.06 -11.73 17.54
CA GLU A 286 10.65 -12.10 17.57
C GLU A 286 10.13 -12.35 16.16
N MET A 287 9.29 -13.38 16.00
CA MET A 287 8.62 -13.69 14.74
C MET A 287 7.11 -13.50 14.88
N VAL A 288 6.50 -12.85 13.91
CA VAL A 288 5.05 -12.64 13.82
C VAL A 288 4.56 -12.78 12.38
N GLU A 289 3.26 -12.98 12.22
CA GLU A 289 2.55 -12.89 10.94
C GLU A 289 1.41 -11.87 11.06
N ILE A 290 1.03 -11.24 9.94
CA ILE A 290 -0.07 -10.27 9.89
C ILE A 290 -1.11 -10.75 8.90
N THR A 291 -2.34 -10.97 9.39
CA THR A 291 -3.49 -11.27 8.52
C THR A 291 -4.41 -10.05 8.45
N ALA A 292 -4.65 -9.56 7.24
CA ALA A 292 -5.64 -8.52 6.97
C ALA A 292 -6.87 -9.12 6.26
N ARG A 293 -8.06 -8.69 6.67
CA ARG A 293 -9.32 -9.05 6.00
C ARG A 293 -10.13 -7.80 5.72
N ARG A 294 -10.59 -7.66 4.48
CA ARG A 294 -11.53 -6.61 4.11
C ARG A 294 -12.96 -7.08 4.27
N PHE A 295 -13.80 -6.23 4.87
CA PHE A 295 -15.24 -6.45 4.96
C PHE A 295 -16.00 -5.47 4.08
N GLU A 296 -16.92 -6.00 3.28
CA GLU A 296 -17.90 -5.22 2.57
C GLU A 296 -19.22 -5.21 3.33
N VAL A 297 -19.72 -4.01 3.60
CA VAL A 297 -21.05 -3.83 4.16
C VAL A 297 -22.06 -3.91 3.03
N ARG A 298 -23.00 -4.84 3.14
CA ARG A 298 -24.08 -5.05 2.17
C ARG A 298 -25.41 -5.06 2.90
N ARG A 299 -26.49 -4.78 2.16
CA ARG A 299 -27.85 -5.07 2.63
C ARG A 299 -28.31 -6.35 1.97
N ASP A 300 -28.47 -7.39 2.78
CA ASP A 300 -28.98 -8.66 2.29
C ASP A 300 -30.51 -8.59 2.20
N ARG A 301 -31.02 -8.99 1.05
CA ARG A 301 -32.46 -9.07 0.78
C ARG A 301 -32.76 -10.53 0.47
N VAL A 302 -33.58 -11.11 1.32
CA VAL A 302 -33.94 -12.53 1.29
C VAL A 302 -35.44 -12.65 1.04
N GLY A 303 -35.85 -13.66 0.29
CA GLY A 303 -37.24 -13.97 0.02
C GLY A 303 -37.50 -14.17 -1.48
N HIS A 304 -38.54 -14.93 -1.78
CA HIS A 304 -39.02 -15.17 -3.14
C HIS A 304 -39.53 -13.90 -3.81
N GLN A 305 -39.97 -12.90 -3.03
CA GLN A 305 -40.35 -11.58 -3.54
C GLN A 305 -39.20 -10.79 -4.16
N GLU A 306 -37.95 -11.17 -3.86
CA GLU A 306 -36.74 -10.54 -4.39
C GLU A 306 -36.18 -11.33 -5.60
N GLU A 307 -36.82 -12.42 -6.01
CA GLU A 307 -36.29 -13.33 -7.04
C GLU A 307 -36.02 -12.59 -8.37
N GLY A 308 -34.81 -12.80 -8.91
CA GLY A 308 -34.36 -12.21 -10.17
C GLY A 308 -33.91 -10.76 -10.08
N LEU A 309 -33.91 -10.15 -8.89
CA LEU A 309 -33.19 -8.90 -8.64
C LEU A 309 -31.69 -9.16 -8.49
N LYS A 310 -30.87 -8.18 -8.88
CA LYS A 310 -29.41 -8.31 -8.84
C LYS A 310 -28.91 -8.26 -7.38
N GLY A 311 -28.12 -9.26 -6.99
CA GLY A 311 -27.42 -9.29 -5.69
C GLY A 311 -28.32 -9.61 -4.49
N VAL A 312 -29.43 -10.33 -4.71
CA VAL A 312 -30.35 -10.78 -3.65
C VAL A 312 -30.23 -12.30 -3.43
N ASN A 313 -30.69 -12.76 -2.28
CA ASN A 313 -30.83 -14.18 -1.98
C ASN A 313 -32.29 -14.61 -2.25
N SER A 314 -32.52 -15.42 -3.29
CA SER A 314 -33.86 -15.88 -3.68
C SER A 314 -34.40 -17.03 -2.82
N ASN A 315 -33.67 -17.44 -1.79
CA ASN A 315 -34.17 -18.42 -0.83
C ASN A 315 -35.34 -17.83 -0.03
N ALA A 316 -36.20 -18.70 0.50
CA ALA A 316 -37.27 -18.29 1.39
C ALA A 316 -36.69 -17.58 2.62
N ALA A 317 -37.26 -16.43 2.98
CA ALA A 317 -36.88 -15.67 4.17
C ALA A 317 -37.42 -16.30 5.45
N SER A 318 -38.47 -17.12 5.37
CA SER A 318 -39.09 -17.82 6.50
C SER A 318 -39.54 -19.23 6.11
N VAL A 319 -39.80 -20.07 7.12
CA VAL A 319 -40.38 -21.40 6.92
C VAL A 319 -41.75 -21.31 6.27
N ASP A 320 -42.59 -20.35 6.70
CA ASP A 320 -43.93 -20.15 6.14
C ASP A 320 -43.90 -19.81 4.65
N GLU A 321 -42.94 -18.97 4.24
CA GLU A 321 -42.72 -18.64 2.84
C GLU A 321 -42.27 -19.86 2.03
N ALA A 322 -41.38 -20.69 2.60
CA ALA A 322 -40.93 -21.93 1.96
C ALA A 322 -42.08 -22.94 1.79
N VAL A 323 -42.90 -23.14 2.84
CA VAL A 323 -44.05 -24.05 2.82
C VAL A 323 -45.11 -23.56 1.83
N SER A 324 -45.38 -22.25 1.81
CA SER A 324 -46.32 -21.65 0.85
C SER A 324 -45.87 -21.88 -0.60
N ARG A 325 -44.57 -21.74 -0.88
CA ARG A 325 -44.00 -22.01 -2.19
C ARG A 325 -44.08 -23.48 -2.58
N LEU A 326 -43.83 -24.40 -1.64
CA LEU A 326 -43.97 -25.83 -1.87
C LEU A 326 -45.42 -26.23 -2.16
N ALA A 327 -46.38 -25.67 -1.42
CA ALA A 327 -47.80 -25.92 -1.66
C ALA A 327 -48.25 -25.43 -3.05
N GLU A 328 -47.76 -24.26 -3.50
CA GLU A 328 -48.01 -23.74 -4.85
C GLU A 328 -47.45 -24.68 -5.93
N ILE A 329 -46.23 -25.20 -5.74
CA ILE A 329 -45.60 -26.15 -6.67
C ILE A 329 -46.39 -27.47 -6.70
N GLN A 330 -46.77 -28.01 -5.55
CA GLN A 330 -47.55 -29.23 -5.46
C GLN A 330 -48.92 -29.08 -6.14
N LYS A 331 -49.60 -27.95 -5.94
CA LYS A 331 -50.88 -27.67 -6.59
C LYS A 331 -50.76 -27.65 -8.11
N ARG A 332 -49.68 -27.07 -8.65
CA ARG A 332 -49.34 -27.08 -10.08
C ARG A 332 -49.08 -28.49 -10.62
N MET A 333 -48.42 -29.35 -9.83
CA MET A 333 -48.17 -30.74 -10.23
C MET A 333 -49.46 -31.57 -10.28
N ILE A 334 -50.43 -31.28 -9.41
CA ILE A 334 -51.69 -32.02 -9.30
C ILE A 334 -52.73 -31.55 -10.34
N HIS A 335 -52.86 -30.25 -10.58
CA HIS A 335 -53.96 -29.68 -11.38
C HIS A 335 -53.68 -29.56 -12.89
N GLY A 336 -52.52 -30.01 -13.39
CA GLY A 336 -52.20 -30.13 -14.82
C GLY A 336 -52.57 -28.93 -15.71
N ASP A 337 -51.62 -28.01 -15.93
CA ASP A 337 -51.54 -27.00 -17.03
C ASP A 337 -52.78 -26.18 -17.49
N ASP A 338 -53.94 -26.23 -16.82
CA ASP A 338 -55.18 -25.55 -17.24
C ASP A 338 -55.38 -24.13 -16.66
N GLU A 339 -54.56 -23.69 -15.69
CA GLU A 339 -54.57 -22.30 -15.22
C GLU A 339 -53.49 -21.45 -15.92
N GLU A 340 -53.86 -20.22 -16.27
CA GLU A 340 -53.05 -19.18 -16.94
C GLU A 340 -51.59 -19.24 -16.49
N ARG A 341 -50.71 -19.75 -17.36
CA ARG A 341 -49.28 -19.94 -17.08
C ARG A 341 -48.66 -18.63 -16.61
N VAL A 342 -48.54 -18.42 -15.29
CA VAL A 342 -47.62 -17.43 -14.73
C VAL A 342 -46.22 -17.99 -14.94
N THR A 343 -45.72 -17.78 -16.16
CA THR A 343 -44.37 -18.16 -16.54
C THR A 343 -43.39 -17.52 -15.56
N LYS A 344 -42.20 -18.13 -15.39
CA LYS A 344 -41.12 -17.52 -14.61
C LYS A 344 -40.90 -16.06 -15.04
N GLN A 345 -41.03 -15.76 -16.33
CA GLN A 345 -40.95 -14.42 -16.88
C GLN A 345 -42.06 -13.48 -16.38
N CYS A 346 -43.33 -13.91 -16.34
CA CYS A 346 -44.43 -13.11 -15.80
C CYS A 346 -44.23 -12.78 -14.31
N ARG A 347 -43.77 -13.75 -13.52
CA ARG A 347 -43.44 -13.52 -12.09
C ARG A 347 -42.28 -12.53 -11.91
N LEU A 348 -41.22 -12.68 -12.70
CA LEU A 348 -40.09 -11.75 -12.68
C LEU A 348 -40.48 -10.33 -13.14
N ALA A 349 -41.42 -10.22 -14.08
CA ALA A 349 -41.96 -8.94 -14.52
C ALA A 349 -42.75 -8.25 -13.40
N LYS A 350 -43.62 -8.98 -12.69
CA LYS A 350 -44.34 -8.46 -11.51
C LYS A 350 -43.39 -8.02 -10.39
N ILE A 351 -42.33 -8.77 -10.12
CA ILE A 351 -41.31 -8.40 -9.13
C ILE A 351 -40.58 -7.10 -9.55
N LYS A 352 -40.21 -6.98 -10.84
CA LYS A 352 -39.60 -5.75 -11.37
C LYS A 352 -40.56 -4.56 -11.34
N GLU A 353 -41.84 -4.76 -11.59
CA GLU A 353 -42.85 -3.71 -11.50
C GLU A 353 -43.03 -3.25 -10.05
N ALA A 354 -43.14 -4.20 -9.10
CA ALA A 354 -43.17 -3.92 -7.66
C ALA A 354 -41.86 -3.29 -7.12
N GLN A 355 -40.77 -3.40 -7.86
CA GLN A 355 -39.51 -2.70 -7.57
C GLN A 355 -39.62 -1.19 -7.83
N THR A 356 -40.50 -0.78 -8.75
CA THR A 356 -40.63 0.63 -9.17
C THR A 356 -41.14 1.45 -7.99
N GLY A 357 -40.31 2.35 -7.47
CA GLY A 357 -40.62 3.18 -6.28
C GLY A 357 -40.00 2.68 -4.96
N ARG A 358 -39.44 1.46 -4.92
CA ARG A 358 -38.71 0.95 -3.75
C ARG A 358 -37.33 1.58 -3.62
N LYS A 359 -36.92 1.91 -2.39
CA LYS A 359 -35.58 2.44 -2.10
C LYS A 359 -34.66 1.29 -1.73
N LEU A 360 -34.28 0.50 -2.74
CA LEU A 360 -33.47 -0.72 -2.57
C LEU A 360 -32.15 -0.52 -1.81
N HIS A 361 -31.60 0.70 -1.77
CA HIS A 361 -30.36 1.01 -1.05
C HIS A 361 -30.55 1.11 0.48
N ILE A 362 -31.79 1.18 0.98
CA ILE A 362 -32.12 1.25 2.42
C ILE A 362 -32.78 -0.06 2.90
N GLU A 363 -33.37 -0.83 2.00
CA GLU A 363 -34.08 -2.06 2.33
C GLU A 363 -33.13 -3.25 2.53
N GLY A 364 -33.55 -4.20 3.37
CA GLY A 364 -32.80 -5.41 3.70
C GLY A 364 -32.00 -5.30 5.00
N TYR A 365 -31.51 -6.45 5.46
CA TYR A 365 -30.73 -6.57 6.69
C TYR A 365 -29.29 -6.12 6.43
N LEU A 366 -28.79 -5.24 7.31
CA LEU A 366 -27.40 -4.83 7.24
C LEU A 366 -26.50 -6.01 7.64
N THR A 367 -25.66 -6.46 6.71
CA THR A 367 -24.72 -7.57 6.91
C THR A 367 -23.32 -7.15 6.44
N HIS A 368 -22.31 -7.89 6.89
CA HIS A 368 -20.97 -7.77 6.36
C HIS A 368 -20.56 -9.10 5.70
N ARG A 369 -19.81 -9.01 4.60
CA ARG A 369 -19.18 -10.17 3.96
C ARG A 369 -17.69 -9.90 3.82
N SER A 370 -16.87 -10.91 4.12
CA SER A 370 -15.45 -10.81 3.81
C SER A 370 -15.24 -10.83 2.30
N GLU A 371 -14.08 -10.34 1.86
CA GLU A 371 -13.63 -10.57 0.50
C GLU A 371 -13.60 -12.07 0.15
N ILE A 372 -13.79 -12.36 -1.14
CA ILE A 372 -13.88 -13.74 -1.66
C ILE A 372 -12.50 -14.40 -1.61
N GLU A 373 -11.46 -13.66 -1.97
CA GLU A 373 -10.07 -14.12 -1.98
C GLU A 373 -9.29 -13.40 -0.89
N ALA A 374 -9.14 -14.06 0.27
CA ALA A 374 -8.33 -13.54 1.36
C ALA A 374 -6.87 -13.98 1.16
N LYS A 375 -5.93 -13.03 1.37
CA LYS A 375 -4.50 -13.35 1.46
C LYS A 375 -4.23 -13.91 2.86
N LEU A 376 -4.30 -15.22 2.98
CA LEU A 376 -4.15 -15.91 4.28
C LEU A 376 -2.71 -15.95 4.77
N HIS A 377 -1.73 -15.95 3.87
CA HIS A 377 -0.32 -15.90 4.20
C HIS A 377 0.42 -15.03 3.19
N THR A 378 1.18 -14.05 3.67
CA THR A 378 2.11 -13.27 2.85
C THR A 378 3.53 -13.73 3.14
N SER A 379 4.00 -13.56 4.37
CA SER A 379 5.26 -14.10 4.89
C SER A 379 5.33 -13.98 6.41
N TYR A 380 6.27 -14.71 7.01
CA TYR A 380 6.68 -14.48 8.39
C TYR A 380 7.59 -13.25 8.47
N LEU A 381 7.37 -12.43 9.49
CA LEU A 381 8.13 -11.23 9.79
C LEU A 381 9.01 -11.50 11.01
N VAL A 382 10.33 -11.51 10.84
CA VAL A 382 11.28 -11.67 11.95
C VAL A 382 11.89 -10.32 12.27
N PHE A 383 11.65 -9.83 13.48
CA PHE A 383 12.21 -8.60 13.99
C PHE A 383 13.38 -8.91 14.93
N ALA A 384 14.38 -8.04 14.94
CA ALA A 384 15.44 -8.07 15.93
C ALA A 384 16.04 -6.67 16.13
N ILE A 385 16.81 -6.52 17.20
CA ILE A 385 17.51 -5.29 17.56
C ILE A 385 19.00 -5.57 17.66
N LEU A 386 19.82 -4.77 16.99
CA LEU A 386 21.24 -4.69 17.27
C LEU A 386 21.46 -3.56 18.28
N PRO A 387 21.91 -3.86 19.52
CA PRO A 387 22.18 -2.85 20.54
C PRO A 387 23.15 -1.77 20.05
N MET A 388 23.22 -0.63 20.75
CA MET A 388 24.27 0.35 20.50
C MET A 388 25.64 -0.26 20.83
N GLU A 389 26.68 0.14 20.11
CA GLU A 389 28.05 -0.23 20.44
C GLU A 389 28.46 0.53 21.71
N TRP A 390 29.02 -0.18 22.69
CA TRP A 390 29.49 0.44 23.92
C TRP A 390 30.93 0.90 23.72
N SER A 391 31.21 2.15 24.07
CA SER A 391 32.59 2.61 24.18
C SER A 391 33.21 2.16 25.50
N GLU A 392 34.54 2.13 25.59
CA GLU A 392 35.26 1.85 26.85
C GLU A 392 34.80 2.81 27.97
N ASP A 393 34.54 4.07 27.63
CA ASP A 393 33.99 5.07 28.56
C ASP A 393 32.59 4.69 29.07
N ASP A 394 31.75 4.10 28.23
CA ASP A 394 30.40 3.65 28.61
C ASP A 394 30.47 2.43 29.54
N GLU A 395 31.39 1.51 29.28
CA GLU A 395 31.65 0.37 30.17
C GLU A 395 32.13 0.83 31.55
N VAL A 396 33.07 1.78 31.60
CA VAL A 396 33.57 2.34 32.86
C VAL A 396 32.45 3.08 33.60
N LYS A 397 31.62 3.88 32.91
CA LYS A 397 30.46 4.55 33.53
C LYS A 397 29.45 3.55 34.09
N ALA A 398 29.17 2.46 33.39
CA ALA A 398 28.25 1.43 33.86
C ALA A 398 28.81 0.65 35.05
N GLN A 399 30.11 0.34 35.06
CA GLN A 399 30.77 -0.28 36.23
C GLN A 399 30.76 0.63 37.45
N ASN A 400 30.91 1.95 37.23
CA ASN A 400 30.88 2.95 38.31
C ASN A 400 29.46 3.33 38.76
N GLN A 401 28.40 2.92 38.04
CA GLN A 401 27.04 3.04 38.53
C GLN A 401 26.81 2.03 39.65
N VAL A 402 26.99 2.49 40.89
CA VAL A 402 26.61 1.76 42.09
C VAL A 402 25.10 1.56 42.06
N ILE A 403 24.66 0.35 41.71
CA ILE A 403 23.27 -0.07 41.95
C ILE A 403 23.08 -0.07 43.47
N PRO A 404 22.18 0.76 44.04
CA PRO A 404 21.92 0.75 45.47
C PRO A 404 21.50 -0.66 45.87
N ASP A 405 22.29 -1.31 46.73
CA ASP A 405 21.95 -2.63 47.24
C ASP A 405 20.63 -2.51 48.03
N PRO A 406 19.52 -3.13 47.59
CA PRO A 406 18.23 -3.01 48.27
C PRO A 406 18.29 -3.58 49.70
N LYS A 407 19.33 -4.35 50.05
CA LYS A 407 19.56 -4.84 51.42
C LYS A 407 20.28 -3.83 52.33
N LYS A 408 20.78 -2.71 51.80
CA LYS A 408 21.47 -1.63 52.55
C LYS A 408 20.63 -0.37 52.76
N GLU A 409 19.33 -0.38 52.45
CA GLU A 409 18.45 0.65 53.00
C GLU A 409 18.36 0.45 54.51
N LYS A 410 19.06 1.32 55.26
CA LYS A 410 18.98 1.33 56.73
C LYS A 410 17.51 1.42 57.12
N GLY A 411 17.00 0.42 57.84
CA GLY A 411 15.62 0.44 58.31
C GLY A 411 15.35 1.70 59.12
N LYS A 412 14.14 2.28 59.02
CA LYS A 412 13.74 3.53 59.71
C LYS A 412 14.14 3.57 61.20
N LYS A 413 14.19 2.41 61.86
CA LYS A 413 14.60 2.25 63.26
C LYS A 413 16.11 2.50 63.48
N GLN A 414 16.95 2.09 62.54
CA GLN A 414 18.41 2.30 62.57
C GLN A 414 18.76 3.76 62.29
N ILE A 415 18.09 4.39 61.31
CA ILE A 415 18.21 5.82 61.03
C ILE A 415 17.81 6.66 62.26
N ARG A 416 16.70 6.31 62.92
CA ARG A 416 16.21 7.02 64.11
C ARG A 416 17.12 6.84 65.33
N ARG A 417 17.81 5.70 65.45
CA ARG A 417 18.79 5.43 66.53
C ARG A 417 20.08 6.23 66.32
N GLU A 418 20.54 6.35 65.07
CA GLU A 418 21.70 7.17 64.72
C GLU A 418 21.42 8.68 64.85
N LEU A 419 20.21 9.14 64.53
CA LEU A 419 19.78 10.52 64.78
C LEU A 419 19.77 10.85 66.27
N ARG A 420 19.17 9.99 67.10
CA ARG A 420 19.19 10.17 68.57
C ARG A 420 20.60 10.16 69.15
N ALA A 421 21.48 9.28 68.67
CA ALA A 421 22.87 9.25 69.12
C ALA A 421 23.65 10.52 68.73
N LYS A 422 23.32 11.15 67.59
CA LYS A 422 23.87 12.45 67.20
C LYS A 422 23.33 13.60 68.04
N ASP A 423 22.03 13.58 68.36
CA ASP A 423 21.41 14.59 69.21
C ASP A 423 21.96 14.51 70.65
N GLU A 424 22.18 13.30 71.17
CA GLU A 424 22.80 13.06 72.48
C GLU A 424 24.29 13.47 72.51
N ALA A 425 25.02 13.31 71.41
CA ALA A 425 26.41 13.75 71.31
C ALA A 425 26.55 15.29 71.21
N ASN A 426 25.57 15.97 70.61
CA ASN A 426 25.55 17.43 70.51
C ASN A 426 24.96 18.12 71.75
N GLY A 427 24.15 17.43 72.54
CA GLY A 427 23.57 17.96 73.79
C GLY A 427 24.51 17.96 75.00
N ASN A 428 25.70 17.35 74.90
CA ASN A 428 26.73 17.33 75.95
C ASN A 428 27.84 18.38 75.71
N ALA A 429 27.64 19.33 74.80
CA ALA A 429 28.60 20.37 74.43
C ALA A 429 28.17 21.80 74.84
N GLU A 430 27.17 21.96 75.71
CA GLU A 430 26.81 23.24 76.35
C GLU A 430 27.03 23.22 77.86
#